data_AF-A0A9D3NE43-F1
#
_entry.id   AF-A0A9D3NE43-F1
#
_cell.length_a   1.000
_cell.length_b   1.000
_cell.length_c   1.000
_cell.angle_alpha   90.00
_cell.angle_beta   90.00
_cell.angle_gamma   90.00
#
_symmetry.space_group_name_H-M   'P 1'
#
loop_
_entity.id
_entity.type
_entity.pdbx_description
1 polymer ?
#
loop_
_entity_poly.entity_id
_entity_poly.type
_entity_poly.pdbx_seq_one_letter_code
_entity_poly.pdbx_strand_id
1 'polypeptide(L)'
;MRSPIHAQVSEIQRKIQLLERDRSLQYESSKSLIEKNREKILQLRRENKLIHRKLAKALAADEQVIREAFQAHRSEMGAYRKMSGRAAVEVLDQKVCDKVKKLNAMKHMTNTQRHRLEELNAEYKSVIATSPGLLTDGVTMNKVDFADEQSQKNLRVLETQLEKAQLKCQETEHIIRSYQNLKEHVQEENQTFQSQMDDLECEVNQQKQELRYLQEMYKNVHEAKRQAKEELQSQKLIMCDEKRKQEIVLNSYKKYIEEQKAQSDRAERRAQMIALNTGELSSEAQRCGPVEGEENKTFSSMKEAFNRITGAMGVTDTQKLVDRFGSQCNTLALLEKMKLQNEHELQQLKEERDAIHTQYQDLKYSVGDTELIPDLTDGRTLFQVAKLKLMQLQDELQGHDIPAVMKEIEELRASTERNRSDSSTSSTLLDNQIADLYKEEYDGEDDDDDEVVTRMSLKQQSQFIIDSRKNNKHE
;
A
#
# COMPACT_ATOMS: atom_id res chain seq x y z
N MET A 1 -21.03 60.78 -20.29
CA MET A 1 -21.38 59.73 -19.31
C MET A 1 -20.85 58.41 -19.82
N ARG A 2 -19.83 57.80 -19.19
CA ARG A 2 -19.36 56.47 -19.59
C ARG A 2 -20.44 55.46 -19.19
N SER A 3 -20.96 54.73 -20.19
CA SER A 3 -22.05 53.76 -20.02
C SER A 3 -21.67 52.67 -19.00
N PRO A 4 -22.56 52.24 -18.09
CA PRO A 4 -22.30 51.21 -17.06
C PRO A 4 -21.76 49.89 -17.64
N ILE A 5 -22.08 49.60 -18.90
CA ILE A 5 -21.56 48.45 -19.65
C ILE A 5 -20.04 48.52 -19.82
N HIS A 6 -19.49 49.72 -20.05
CA HIS A 6 -18.05 49.89 -20.23
C HIS A 6 -17.26 49.68 -18.93
N ALA A 7 -17.87 49.98 -17.78
CA ALA A 7 -17.28 49.70 -16.48
C ALA A 7 -17.19 48.18 -16.21
N GLN A 8 -18.27 47.44 -16.50
CA GLN A 8 -18.31 45.98 -16.37
C GLN A 8 -17.31 45.29 -17.32
N VAL A 9 -17.21 45.74 -18.56
CA VAL A 9 -16.20 45.22 -19.51
C VAL A 9 -14.78 45.47 -18.99
N SER A 10 -14.52 46.66 -18.44
CA SER A 10 -13.19 47.00 -17.89
C SER A 10 -12.87 46.22 -16.61
N GLU A 11 -13.87 45.80 -15.84
CA GLU A 11 -13.73 44.94 -14.68
C GLU A 11 -13.44 43.48 -15.08
N ILE A 12 -14.19 42.93 -16.04
CA ILE A 12 -13.95 41.59 -16.59
C ILE A 12 -12.55 41.52 -17.22
N GLN A 13 -12.14 42.54 -17.97
CA GLN A 13 -10.79 42.62 -18.54
C GLN A 13 -9.70 42.62 -17.46
N ARG A 14 -9.90 43.33 -16.34
CA ARG A 14 -8.98 43.28 -15.19
C ARG A 14 -8.95 41.90 -14.54
N LYS A 15 -10.11 41.24 -14.40
CA LYS A 15 -10.20 39.88 -13.85
C LYS A 15 -9.48 38.86 -14.74
N ILE A 16 -9.62 38.98 -16.06
CA ILE A 16 -8.88 38.14 -17.02
C ILE A 16 -7.37 38.37 -16.89
N GLN A 17 -6.91 39.62 -16.83
CA GLN A 17 -5.49 39.94 -16.67
C GLN A 17 -4.90 39.41 -15.36
N LEU A 18 -5.66 39.41 -14.27
CA LEU A 18 -5.24 38.81 -13.00
C LEU A 18 -5.11 37.29 -13.12
N LEU A 19 -6.12 36.61 -13.69
CA LEU A 19 -6.07 35.16 -13.92
C LEU A 19 -4.93 34.75 -14.86
N GLU A 20 -4.62 35.56 -15.88
CA GLU A 20 -3.49 35.33 -16.78
C GLU A 20 -2.14 35.48 -16.06
N ARG A 21 -2.01 36.46 -15.16
CA ARG A 21 -0.82 36.64 -14.31
C ARG A 21 -0.66 35.49 -13.33
N ASP A 22 -1.72 35.09 -12.65
CA ASP A 22 -1.70 33.96 -11.70
C ASP A 22 -1.32 32.67 -12.40
N ARG A 23 -1.89 32.41 -13.58
CA ARG A 23 -1.51 31.26 -14.42
C ARG A 23 -0.03 31.31 -14.82
N SER A 24 0.49 32.49 -15.16
CA SER A 24 1.91 32.66 -15.50
C SER A 24 2.82 32.40 -14.30
N LEU A 25 2.47 32.93 -13.12
CA LEU A 25 3.23 32.71 -11.88
C LEU A 25 3.22 31.24 -11.44
N GLN A 26 2.07 30.57 -11.55
CA GLN A 26 1.97 29.13 -11.27
C GLN A 26 2.82 28.31 -12.24
N TYR A 27 2.81 28.66 -13.52
CA TYR A 27 3.65 28.01 -14.53
C TYR A 27 5.14 28.21 -14.26
N GLU A 28 5.56 29.43 -13.92
CA GLU A 28 6.95 29.75 -13.55
C GLU A 28 7.38 29.04 -12.26
N SER A 29 6.52 29.02 -11.25
CA SER A 29 6.76 28.30 -9.99
C SER A 29 6.94 26.80 -10.23
N SER A 30 6.05 26.18 -10.99
CA SER A 30 6.13 24.76 -11.38
C SER A 30 7.40 24.47 -12.18
N LYS A 31 7.75 25.31 -13.15
CA LYS A 31 8.99 25.19 -13.93
C LYS A 31 10.23 25.29 -13.05
N SER A 32 10.27 26.24 -12.12
CA SER A 32 11.38 26.39 -11.16
C SER A 32 11.50 25.18 -10.23
N LEU A 33 10.38 24.57 -9.83
CA LEU A 33 10.37 23.38 -8.99
C LEU A 33 10.88 22.16 -9.77
N ILE A 34 10.48 22.01 -11.03
CA ILE A 34 10.99 20.96 -11.93
C ILE A 34 12.51 21.11 -12.12
N GLU A 35 13.01 22.32 -12.28
CA GLU A 35 14.44 22.59 -12.42
C GLU A 35 15.20 22.23 -11.14
N LYS A 36 14.72 22.67 -9.96
CA LYS A 36 15.30 22.28 -8.65
C LYS A 36 15.29 20.77 -8.43
N ASN A 37 14.19 20.09 -8.79
CA ASN A 37 14.10 18.63 -8.69
C ASN A 37 15.09 17.95 -9.62
N ARG A 38 15.26 18.47 -10.85
CA ARG A 38 16.25 17.97 -11.81
C ARG A 38 17.68 18.13 -11.28
N GLU A 39 18.00 19.29 -10.69
CA GLU A 39 19.28 19.52 -10.03
C GLU A 39 19.51 18.57 -8.86
N LYS A 40 18.49 18.35 -8.02
CA LYS A 40 18.57 17.41 -6.90
C LYS A 40 18.81 15.98 -7.34
N ILE A 41 18.12 15.53 -8.39
CA ILE A 41 18.35 14.20 -9.01
C ILE A 41 19.79 14.09 -9.51
N LEU A 42 20.31 15.13 -10.16
CA LEU A 42 21.70 15.14 -10.63
C LEU A 42 22.69 15.09 -9.46
N GLN A 43 22.43 15.81 -8.37
CA GLN A 43 23.24 15.74 -7.16
C GLN A 43 23.24 14.33 -6.56
N LEU A 44 22.07 13.72 -6.36
CA LEU A 44 21.94 12.37 -5.83
C LEU A 44 22.64 11.33 -6.71
N ARG A 45 22.57 11.49 -8.04
CA ARG A 45 23.32 10.63 -8.98
C ARG A 45 24.83 10.78 -8.84
N ARG A 46 25.34 12.00 -8.63
CA ARG A 46 26.77 12.23 -8.36
C ARG A 46 27.20 11.63 -7.02
N GLU A 47 26.38 11.77 -5.99
CA GLU A 47 26.62 11.20 -4.65
C GLU A 47 26.64 9.67 -4.69
N ASN A 48 25.65 9.04 -5.35
CA ASN A 48 25.66 7.59 -5.56
C ASN A 48 26.91 7.12 -6.31
N LYS A 49 27.30 7.82 -7.38
CA LYS A 49 28.54 7.50 -8.10
C LYS A 49 29.78 7.63 -7.21
N LEU A 50 29.81 8.60 -6.29
CA LEU A 50 30.90 8.77 -5.33
C LEU A 50 30.92 7.64 -4.30
N ILE A 51 29.75 7.25 -3.76
CA ILE A 51 29.62 6.17 -2.79
C ILE A 51 30.07 4.84 -3.41
N HIS A 52 29.63 4.52 -4.63
CA HIS A 52 30.09 3.31 -5.33
C HIS A 52 31.61 3.31 -5.54
N ARG A 53 32.21 4.46 -5.88
CA ARG A 53 33.68 4.58 -5.97
C ARG A 53 34.36 4.39 -4.62
N LYS A 54 33.81 4.94 -3.54
CA LYS A 54 34.34 4.75 -2.17
C LYS A 54 34.28 3.29 -1.76
N LEU A 55 33.15 2.62 -2.02
CA LEU A 55 32.98 1.19 -1.76
C LEU A 55 33.99 0.34 -2.56
N ALA A 56 34.12 0.60 -3.86
CA ALA A 56 35.09 -0.11 -4.70
C ALA A 56 36.54 0.07 -4.21
N LYS A 57 36.91 1.28 -3.74
CA LYS A 57 38.23 1.53 -3.14
C LYS A 57 38.43 0.78 -1.84
N ALA A 58 37.42 0.75 -0.96
CA ALA A 58 37.48 0.01 0.30
C ALA A 58 37.63 -1.51 0.06
N LEU A 59 36.84 -2.07 -0.85
CA LEU A 59 36.94 -3.50 -1.23
C LEU A 59 38.30 -3.84 -1.85
N ALA A 60 38.84 -2.97 -2.71
CA ALA A 60 40.17 -3.16 -3.29
C ALA A 60 41.29 -3.08 -2.23
N ALA A 61 41.14 -2.21 -1.23
CA ALA A 61 42.07 -2.12 -0.10
C ALA A 61 42.02 -3.39 0.77
N ASP A 62 40.83 -3.88 1.11
CA ASP A 62 40.65 -5.13 1.85
C ASP A 62 41.25 -6.32 1.09
N GLU A 63 41.01 -6.41 -0.23
CA GLU A 63 41.61 -7.45 -1.06
C GLU A 63 43.14 -7.36 -1.07
N GLN A 64 43.71 -6.15 -1.10
CA GLN A 64 45.16 -5.96 -1.04
C GLN A 64 45.75 -6.43 0.29
N VAL A 65 45.12 -6.08 1.42
CA VAL A 65 45.56 -6.52 2.76
C VAL A 65 45.53 -8.05 2.86
N ILE A 66 44.47 -8.68 2.36
CA ILE A 66 44.36 -10.15 2.34
C ILE A 66 45.43 -10.76 1.42
N ARG A 67 45.68 -10.16 0.25
CA ARG A 67 46.74 -10.63 -0.66
C ARG A 67 48.13 -10.55 -0.04
N GLU A 68 48.43 -9.51 0.73
CA GLU A 68 49.70 -9.31 1.43
C GLU A 68 49.86 -10.27 2.60
N ALA A 69 48.83 -10.44 3.44
CA ALA A 69 48.87 -11.35 4.57
C ALA A 69 49.02 -12.83 4.16
N PHE A 70 48.41 -13.24 3.04
CA PHE A 70 48.42 -14.62 2.56
C PHE A 70 49.45 -14.90 1.46
N GLN A 71 50.51 -14.10 1.32
CA GLN A 71 51.55 -14.34 0.30
C GLN A 71 52.22 -15.72 0.44
N ALA A 72 52.44 -16.19 1.66
CA ALA A 72 53.00 -17.52 1.96
C ALA A 72 51.96 -18.66 1.90
N HIS A 73 50.66 -18.33 1.99
CA HIS A 73 49.55 -19.27 2.07
C HIS A 73 48.54 -19.03 0.93
N ARG A 74 49.05 -19.01 -0.32
CA ARG A 74 48.28 -18.72 -1.55
C ARG A 74 47.07 -19.65 -1.76
N SER A 75 47.18 -20.91 -1.35
CA SER A 75 46.11 -21.91 -1.44
C SER A 75 44.91 -21.58 -0.56
N GLU A 76 45.15 -21.03 0.63
CA GLU A 76 44.10 -20.66 1.60
C GLU A 76 43.49 -19.28 1.29
N MET A 77 44.22 -18.42 0.57
CA MET A 77 43.78 -17.08 0.18
C MET A 77 42.45 -17.08 -0.60
N GLY A 78 42.20 -18.11 -1.41
CA GLY A 78 40.97 -18.22 -2.21
C GLY A 78 39.69 -18.13 -1.38
N ALA A 79 39.71 -18.65 -0.14
CA ALA A 79 38.57 -18.63 0.77
C ALA A 79 38.25 -17.22 1.32
N TYR A 80 39.21 -16.30 1.29
CA TYR A 80 39.11 -14.98 1.93
C TYR A 80 38.96 -13.82 0.93
N ARG A 81 39.12 -14.05 -0.37
CA ARG A 81 39.17 -12.99 -1.41
C ARG A 81 37.96 -12.05 -1.45
N LYS A 82 36.78 -12.53 -1.06
CA LYS A 82 35.52 -11.74 -1.06
C LYS A 82 35.11 -11.27 0.34
N MET A 83 35.91 -11.56 1.36
CA MET A 83 35.64 -11.17 2.74
C MET A 83 36.31 -9.84 3.04
N SER A 84 35.73 -9.06 3.96
CA SER A 84 36.46 -7.94 4.55
C SER A 84 37.62 -8.48 5.39
N GLY A 85 38.69 -7.69 5.52
CA GLY A 85 39.84 -8.06 6.36
C GLY A 85 39.44 -8.44 7.79
N ARG A 86 38.44 -7.76 8.37
CA ARG A 86 37.91 -8.10 9.71
C ARG A 86 37.24 -9.47 9.76
N ALA A 87 36.36 -9.75 8.80
CA ALA A 87 35.66 -11.04 8.72
C ALA A 87 36.65 -12.20 8.48
N ALA A 88 37.73 -11.96 7.72
CA ALA A 88 38.78 -12.94 7.53
C ALA A 88 39.52 -13.27 8.84
N VAL A 89 39.76 -12.27 9.70
CA VAL A 89 40.36 -12.46 11.04
C VAL A 89 39.45 -13.31 11.92
N GLU A 90 38.15 -13.01 11.99
CA GLU A 90 37.20 -13.78 12.81
C GLU A 90 37.15 -15.27 12.42
N VAL A 91 37.15 -15.56 11.11
CA VAL A 91 37.19 -16.95 10.62
C VAL A 91 38.51 -17.64 10.95
N LEU A 92 39.64 -16.92 10.89
CA LEU A 92 40.94 -17.47 11.28
C LEU A 92 41.00 -17.74 12.78
N ASP A 93 40.47 -16.84 13.61
CA ASP A 93 40.42 -17.01 15.07
C ASP A 93 39.61 -18.24 15.45
N GLN A 94 38.47 -18.47 14.77
CA GLN A 94 37.69 -19.69 14.96
C GLN A 94 38.49 -20.95 14.58
N LYS A 95 39.19 -20.94 13.44
CA LYS A 95 40.05 -22.06 13.03
C LYS A 95 41.20 -22.32 14.01
N VAL A 96 41.78 -21.27 14.58
CA VAL A 96 42.81 -21.39 15.62
C VAL A 96 42.23 -22.03 16.88
N CYS A 97 41.05 -21.60 17.32
CA CYS A 97 40.34 -22.21 18.44
C CYS A 97 40.11 -23.72 18.23
N ASP A 98 39.67 -24.12 17.04
CA ASP A 98 39.41 -25.53 16.73
C ASP A 98 40.70 -26.36 16.69
N LYS A 99 41.79 -25.81 16.12
CA LYS A 99 43.11 -26.45 16.16
C LYS A 99 43.65 -26.59 17.58
N VAL A 100 43.44 -25.59 18.45
CA VAL A 100 43.84 -25.64 19.86
C VAL A 100 43.04 -26.71 20.61
N LYS A 101 41.72 -26.79 20.40
CA LYS A 101 40.88 -27.85 20.99
C LYS A 101 41.37 -29.24 20.58
N LYS A 102 41.66 -29.45 19.28
CA LYS A 102 42.21 -30.71 18.78
C LYS A 102 43.57 -31.03 19.39
N LEU A 103 44.45 -30.05 19.51
CA LEU A 103 45.76 -30.22 20.15
C LEU A 103 45.62 -30.61 21.63
N ASN A 104 44.71 -29.96 22.36
CA ASN A 104 44.47 -30.27 23.77
C ASN A 104 43.91 -31.68 23.96
N ALA A 105 43.00 -32.12 23.08
CA ALA A 105 42.50 -33.50 23.08
C ALA A 105 43.63 -34.51 22.84
N MET A 106 44.50 -34.27 21.85
CA MET A 106 45.65 -35.13 21.58
C MET A 106 46.64 -35.14 22.75
N LYS A 107 46.96 -33.98 23.34
CA LYS A 107 47.81 -33.88 24.52
C LYS A 107 47.23 -34.66 25.70
N HIS A 108 45.92 -34.59 25.92
CA HIS A 108 45.25 -35.39 26.94
C HIS A 108 45.43 -36.89 26.68
N MET A 109 45.14 -37.37 25.46
CA MET A 109 45.33 -38.77 25.09
C MET A 109 46.78 -39.24 25.30
N THR A 110 47.77 -38.45 24.83
CA THR A 110 49.19 -38.77 25.03
C THR A 110 49.55 -38.82 26.51
N ASN A 111 49.04 -37.90 27.33
CA ASN A 111 49.28 -37.92 28.77
C ASN A 111 48.65 -39.14 29.45
N THR A 112 47.42 -39.52 29.06
CA THR A 112 46.77 -40.74 29.57
C THR A 112 47.59 -41.98 29.22
N GLN A 113 48.05 -42.11 27.97
CA GLN A 113 48.90 -43.21 27.55
C GLN A 113 50.24 -43.23 28.29
N ARG A 114 50.86 -42.06 28.47
CA ARG A 114 52.11 -41.92 29.23
C ARG A 114 51.92 -42.36 30.69
N HIS A 115 50.85 -41.94 31.36
CA HIS A 115 50.56 -42.38 32.72
C HIS A 115 50.33 -43.89 32.79
N ARG A 116 49.62 -44.48 31.81
CA ARG A 116 49.45 -45.94 31.74
C ARG A 116 50.78 -46.69 31.59
N LEU A 117 51.71 -46.14 30.81
CA LEU A 117 53.05 -46.70 30.67
C LEU A 117 53.87 -46.56 31.97
N GLU A 118 53.75 -45.43 32.67
CA GLU A 118 54.38 -45.22 33.98
C GLU A 118 53.86 -46.22 35.02
N GLU A 119 52.55 -46.47 35.07
CA GLU A 119 51.93 -47.51 35.90
C GLU A 119 52.49 -48.90 35.58
N LEU A 120 52.47 -49.30 34.31
CA LEU A 120 52.96 -50.62 33.90
C LEU A 120 54.46 -50.81 34.19
N ASN A 121 55.24 -49.74 34.05
CA ASN A 121 56.65 -49.75 34.40
C ASN A 121 56.87 -49.85 35.93
N ALA A 122 56.02 -49.22 36.73
CA ALA A 122 56.05 -49.38 38.19
C ALA A 122 55.67 -50.80 38.62
N GLU A 123 54.65 -51.39 37.99
CA GLU A 123 54.26 -52.80 38.17
C GLU A 123 55.42 -53.73 37.81
N TYR A 124 56.05 -53.53 36.65
CA TYR A 124 57.21 -54.31 36.22
C TYR A 124 58.38 -54.24 37.21
N LYS A 125 58.71 -53.03 37.70
CA LYS A 125 59.74 -52.84 38.73
C LYS A 125 59.36 -53.50 40.05
N SER A 126 58.09 -53.47 40.44
CA SER A 126 57.60 -54.17 41.63
C SER A 126 57.74 -55.68 41.48
N VAL A 127 57.37 -56.25 40.33
CA VAL A 127 57.49 -57.70 40.07
C VAL A 127 58.95 -58.15 40.11
N ILE A 128 59.88 -57.38 39.52
CA ILE A 128 61.32 -57.65 39.62
C ILE A 128 61.81 -57.61 41.08
N ALA A 129 61.36 -56.62 41.86
CA ALA A 129 61.76 -56.48 43.25
C ALA A 129 61.17 -57.56 44.17
N THR A 130 59.95 -58.01 43.91
CA THR A 130 59.26 -59.08 44.67
C THR A 130 59.71 -60.49 44.25
N SER A 131 60.33 -60.66 43.09
CA SER A 131 60.84 -61.95 42.61
C SER A 131 62.21 -61.82 41.92
N PRO A 132 63.31 -61.69 42.68
CA PRO A 132 64.66 -61.53 42.13
C PRO A 132 65.22 -62.79 41.42
N GLY A 133 64.50 -63.92 41.46
CA GLY A 133 65.00 -65.23 41.05
C GLY A 133 64.66 -65.68 39.62
N LEU A 134 63.80 -64.97 38.88
CA LEU A 134 63.33 -65.42 37.56
C LEU A 134 64.12 -64.83 36.38
N LEU A 135 65.43 -64.60 36.57
CA LEU A 135 66.38 -64.25 35.50
C LEU A 135 67.64 -65.12 35.58
N THR A 136 67.47 -66.42 35.87
CA THR A 136 68.53 -67.43 35.72
C THR A 136 68.02 -68.65 34.97
N ASP A 137 67.38 -68.46 33.81
CA ASP A 137 67.24 -69.55 32.83
C ASP A 137 68.27 -69.39 31.72
N GLY A 138 69.54 -69.43 32.17
CA GLY A 138 70.66 -69.71 31.32
C GLY A 138 70.72 -71.20 31.07
N VAL A 139 70.11 -71.63 29.96
CA VAL A 139 70.58 -72.72 29.10
C VAL A 139 71.17 -73.91 29.87
N THR A 140 70.31 -74.73 30.46
CA THR A 140 70.67 -76.12 30.72
C THR A 140 70.63 -76.85 29.38
N MET A 141 71.82 -77.07 28.82
CA MET A 141 72.07 -77.96 27.68
C MET A 141 71.69 -79.39 28.06
N ASN A 142 70.40 -79.70 28.01
CA ASN A 142 69.92 -81.07 27.89
C ASN A 142 69.74 -81.35 26.40
N LYS A 143 70.42 -82.40 25.93
CA LYS A 143 70.18 -83.01 24.62
C LYS A 143 68.70 -83.38 24.53
N VAL A 144 67.93 -82.56 23.82
CA VAL A 144 66.57 -82.89 23.38
C VAL A 144 66.61 -83.05 21.86
N ASP A 145 65.90 -84.06 21.42
CA ASP A 145 65.97 -84.70 20.12
C ASP A 145 65.84 -83.74 18.93
N PHE A 146 66.66 -83.97 17.90
CA PHE A 146 66.67 -83.25 16.61
C PHE A 146 65.28 -83.23 15.92
N ALA A 147 64.37 -84.14 16.30
CA ALA A 147 62.99 -84.21 15.81
C ALA A 147 62.06 -83.16 16.44
N ASP A 148 62.32 -82.75 17.68
CA ASP A 148 61.54 -81.71 18.36
C ASP A 148 61.92 -80.31 17.88
N GLU A 149 63.18 -80.07 17.49
CA GLU A 149 63.61 -78.78 16.95
C GLU A 149 62.96 -78.46 15.60
N GLN A 150 62.83 -79.46 14.71
CA GLN A 150 62.14 -79.27 13.43
C GLN A 150 60.63 -79.07 13.61
N SER A 151 60.03 -79.79 14.56
CA SER A 151 58.61 -79.63 14.92
C SER A 151 58.33 -78.24 15.50
N GLN A 152 59.22 -77.73 16.35
CA GLN A 152 59.14 -76.38 16.90
C GLN A 152 59.35 -75.29 15.84
N LYS A 153 60.27 -75.49 14.88
CA LYS A 153 60.46 -74.57 13.75
C LYS A 153 59.21 -74.51 12.87
N ASN A 154 58.60 -75.66 12.57
CA ASN A 154 57.36 -75.73 11.82
C ASN A 154 56.20 -75.03 12.55
N LEU A 155 56.11 -75.21 13.87
CA LEU A 155 55.10 -74.55 14.71
C LEU A 155 55.25 -73.01 14.68
N ARG A 156 56.47 -72.48 14.84
CA ARG A 156 56.71 -71.02 14.73
C ARG A 156 56.35 -70.44 13.36
N VAL A 157 56.60 -71.18 12.28
CA VAL A 157 56.22 -70.76 10.92
C VAL A 157 54.70 -70.74 10.77
N LEU A 158 54.01 -71.76 11.28
CA LEU A 158 52.55 -71.83 11.25
C LEU A 158 51.91 -70.72 12.11
N GLU A 159 52.47 -70.42 13.27
CA GLU A 159 52.05 -69.28 14.12
C GLU A 159 52.22 -67.95 13.38
N THR A 160 53.38 -67.71 12.77
CA THR A 160 53.63 -66.49 11.98
C THR A 160 52.67 -66.37 10.79
N GLN A 161 52.36 -67.49 10.12
CA GLN A 161 51.40 -67.51 9.02
C GLN A 161 49.97 -67.24 9.50
N LEU A 162 49.60 -67.77 10.66
CA LEU A 162 48.31 -67.53 11.31
C LEU A 162 48.16 -66.05 11.68
N GLU A 163 49.16 -65.47 12.35
CA GLU A 163 49.17 -64.04 12.70
C GLU A 163 49.05 -63.15 11.46
N LYS A 164 49.79 -63.48 10.39
CA LYS A 164 49.67 -62.78 9.11
C LYS A 164 48.28 -62.91 8.48
N ALA A 165 47.65 -64.07 8.59
CA ALA A 165 46.28 -64.27 8.11
C ALA A 165 45.28 -63.47 8.95
N GLN A 166 45.45 -63.44 10.27
CA GLN A 166 44.61 -62.66 11.19
C GLN A 166 44.73 -61.15 10.93
N LEU A 167 45.94 -60.62 10.73
CA LEU A 167 46.15 -59.21 10.38
C LEU A 167 45.47 -58.87 9.05
N LYS A 168 45.59 -59.73 8.03
CA LYS A 168 44.89 -59.55 6.75
C LYS A 168 43.36 -59.57 6.91
N CYS A 169 42.84 -60.44 7.76
CA CYS A 169 41.41 -60.46 8.06
C CYS A 169 40.96 -59.15 8.72
N GLN A 170 41.70 -58.66 9.72
CA GLN A 170 41.40 -57.39 10.39
C GLN A 170 41.49 -56.19 9.43
N GLU A 171 42.48 -56.16 8.55
CA GLU A 171 42.59 -55.15 7.49
C GLU A 171 41.40 -55.21 6.53
N THR A 172 41.01 -56.41 6.11
CA THR A 172 39.85 -56.61 5.23
C THR A 172 38.56 -56.16 5.91
N GLU A 173 38.37 -56.48 7.19
CA GLU A 173 37.23 -55.99 7.97
C GLU A 173 37.23 -54.47 8.08
N HIS A 174 38.38 -53.85 8.34
CA HIS A 174 38.50 -52.39 8.39
C HIS A 174 38.13 -51.76 7.03
N ILE A 175 38.59 -52.35 5.93
CA ILE A 175 38.23 -51.92 4.57
C ILE A 175 36.72 -52.09 4.33
N ILE A 176 36.13 -53.22 4.70
CA ILE A 176 34.69 -53.46 4.57
C ILE A 176 33.89 -52.42 5.36
N ARG A 177 34.24 -52.17 6.63
CA ARG A 177 33.59 -51.13 7.45
C ARG A 177 33.70 -49.75 6.79
N SER A 178 34.87 -49.43 6.24
CA SER A 178 35.09 -48.15 5.54
C SER A 178 34.18 -48.02 4.30
N TYR A 179 34.04 -49.09 3.50
CA TYR A 179 33.12 -49.10 2.35
C TYR A 179 31.65 -49.08 2.75
N GLN A 180 31.28 -49.73 3.87
CA GLN A 180 29.92 -49.67 4.40
C GLN A 180 29.55 -48.25 4.82
N ASN A 181 30.42 -47.57 5.58
CA ASN A 181 30.21 -46.17 5.96
C ASN A 181 30.11 -45.25 4.73
N LEU A 182 30.97 -45.45 3.72
CA LEU A 182 30.89 -44.69 2.48
C LEU A 182 29.57 -44.93 1.74
N LYS A 183 29.10 -46.19 1.71
CA LYS A 183 27.81 -46.54 1.10
C LYS A 183 26.65 -45.87 1.82
N GLU A 184 26.64 -45.89 3.15
CA GLU A 184 25.61 -45.24 3.97
C GLU A 184 25.56 -43.74 3.69
N HIS A 185 26.71 -43.06 3.72
CA HIS A 185 26.78 -41.63 3.39
C HIS A 185 26.26 -41.32 1.99
N VAL A 186 26.66 -42.10 0.98
CA VAL A 186 26.16 -41.92 -0.40
C VAL A 186 24.66 -42.19 -0.50
N GLN A 187 24.13 -43.15 0.27
CA GLN A 187 22.70 -43.42 0.32
C GLN A 187 21.92 -42.28 0.97
N GLU A 188 22.43 -41.71 2.06
CA GLU A 188 21.87 -40.52 2.71
C GLU A 188 21.89 -39.32 1.76
N GLU A 189 23.02 -39.03 1.12
CA GLU A 189 23.14 -37.97 0.12
C GLU A 189 22.12 -38.14 -1.02
N ASN A 190 21.99 -39.35 -1.57
CA ASN A 190 21.01 -39.63 -2.62
C ASN A 190 19.56 -39.36 -2.18
N GLN A 191 19.21 -39.69 -0.93
CA GLN A 191 17.89 -39.37 -0.38
C GLN A 191 17.70 -37.86 -0.24
N THR A 192 18.73 -37.13 0.22
CA THR A 192 18.65 -35.67 0.34
C THR A 192 18.53 -34.96 -1.01
N PHE A 193 19.25 -35.44 -2.04
CA PHE A 193 19.16 -34.86 -3.39
C PHE A 193 17.76 -35.02 -3.97
N GLN A 194 17.09 -36.16 -3.75
CA GLN A 194 15.72 -36.34 -4.22
C GLN A 194 14.76 -35.33 -3.59
N SER A 195 14.80 -35.15 -2.26
CA SER A 195 13.96 -34.15 -1.58
C SER A 195 14.23 -32.74 -2.08
N GLN A 196 15.50 -32.37 -2.29
CA GLN A 196 15.87 -31.05 -2.81
C GLN A 196 15.37 -30.85 -4.25
N MET A 197 15.40 -31.88 -5.10
CA MET A 197 14.84 -31.81 -6.43
C MET A 197 13.32 -31.62 -6.38
N ASP A 198 12.62 -32.37 -5.52
CA ASP A 198 11.17 -32.27 -5.36
C ASP A 198 10.75 -30.87 -4.86
N ASP A 199 11.51 -30.28 -3.93
CA ASP A 199 11.30 -28.91 -3.43
C ASP A 199 11.49 -27.87 -4.54
N LEU A 200 12.55 -27.98 -5.34
CA LEU A 200 12.81 -27.10 -6.48
C LEU A 200 11.76 -27.26 -7.57
N GLU A 201 11.29 -28.47 -7.84
CA GLU A 201 10.19 -28.72 -8.78
C GLU A 201 8.88 -28.10 -8.30
N CYS A 202 8.59 -28.19 -7.00
CA CYS A 202 7.44 -27.52 -6.38
C CYS A 202 7.54 -25.99 -6.54
N GLU A 203 8.70 -25.39 -6.27
CA GLU A 203 8.91 -23.94 -6.43
C GLU A 203 8.74 -23.52 -7.90
N VAL A 204 9.34 -24.26 -8.84
CA VAL A 204 9.19 -23.99 -10.27
C VAL A 204 7.73 -24.08 -10.72
N ASN A 205 6.98 -25.06 -10.20
CA ASN A 205 5.57 -25.21 -10.54
C ASN A 205 4.71 -24.10 -9.94
N GLN A 206 4.99 -23.67 -8.71
CA GLN A 206 4.33 -22.52 -8.09
C GLN A 206 4.59 -21.25 -8.90
N GLN A 207 5.85 -20.95 -9.24
CA GLN A 207 6.21 -19.79 -10.06
C GLN A 207 5.53 -19.81 -11.43
N LYS A 208 5.41 -20.99 -12.06
CA LYS A 208 4.66 -21.14 -13.33
C LYS A 208 3.17 -20.83 -13.16
N GLN A 209 2.55 -21.23 -12.05
CA GLN A 209 1.14 -20.92 -11.77
C GLN A 209 0.95 -19.42 -11.51
N GLU A 210 1.82 -18.80 -10.71
CA GLU A 210 1.82 -17.36 -10.46
C GLU A 210 1.99 -16.56 -11.77
N LEU A 211 2.88 -17.01 -12.66
CA LEU A 211 3.06 -16.39 -13.97
C LEU A 211 1.79 -16.49 -14.83
N ARG A 212 1.11 -17.65 -14.84
CA ARG A 212 -0.16 -17.82 -15.58
C ARG A 212 -1.24 -16.91 -15.03
N TYR A 213 -1.38 -16.85 -13.70
CA TYR A 213 -2.33 -15.96 -13.04
C TYR A 213 -2.07 -14.50 -13.39
N LEU A 214 -0.80 -14.06 -13.33
CA LEU A 214 -0.43 -12.69 -13.65
C LEU A 214 -0.68 -12.35 -15.12
N GLN A 215 -0.45 -13.30 -16.04
CA GLN A 215 -0.77 -13.14 -17.46
C GLN A 215 -2.28 -13.01 -17.70
N GLU A 216 -3.10 -13.79 -16.99
CA GLU A 216 -4.56 -13.70 -17.07
C GLU A 216 -5.05 -12.35 -16.51
N MET A 217 -4.55 -11.96 -15.35
CA MET A 217 -4.85 -10.64 -14.77
C MET A 217 -4.44 -9.50 -15.72
N TYR A 218 -3.27 -9.60 -16.36
CA TYR A 218 -2.82 -8.61 -17.34
C TYR A 218 -3.76 -8.50 -18.54
N LYS A 219 -4.25 -9.65 -19.06
CA LYS A 219 -5.26 -9.67 -20.13
C LYS A 219 -6.55 -8.99 -19.67
N ASN A 220 -7.06 -9.36 -18.50
CA ASN A 220 -8.31 -8.80 -17.95
C ASN A 220 -8.20 -7.29 -17.74
N VAL A 221 -7.08 -6.79 -17.22
CA VAL A 221 -6.84 -5.35 -17.03
C VAL A 221 -6.79 -4.62 -18.38
N HIS A 222 -6.16 -5.20 -19.41
CA HIS A 222 -6.16 -4.62 -20.75
C HIS A 222 -7.54 -4.61 -21.39
N GLU A 223 -8.31 -5.68 -21.22
CA GLU A 223 -9.68 -5.77 -21.71
C GLU A 223 -10.58 -4.73 -21.02
N ALA A 224 -10.50 -4.60 -19.70
CA ALA A 224 -11.22 -3.58 -18.93
C ALA A 224 -10.82 -2.17 -19.36
N LYS A 225 -9.53 -1.90 -19.59
CA LYS A 225 -9.06 -0.62 -20.12
C LYS A 225 -9.60 -0.33 -21.52
N ARG A 226 -9.67 -1.35 -22.39
CA ARG A 226 -10.23 -1.21 -23.74
C ARG A 226 -11.73 -0.89 -23.65
N GLN A 227 -12.47 -1.62 -22.82
CA GLN A 227 -13.90 -1.39 -22.59
C GLN A 227 -14.17 0.02 -22.05
N ALA A 228 -13.46 0.45 -21.01
CA ALA A 228 -13.60 1.80 -20.45
C ALA A 228 -13.29 2.90 -21.49
N LYS A 229 -12.33 2.66 -22.40
CA LYS A 229 -12.02 3.59 -23.49
C LYS A 229 -13.13 3.64 -24.53
N GLU A 230 -13.74 2.49 -24.86
CA GLU A 230 -14.87 2.40 -25.78
C GLU A 230 -16.12 3.09 -25.19
N GLU A 231 -16.41 2.87 -23.92
CA GLU A 231 -17.50 3.55 -23.19
C GLU A 231 -17.29 5.06 -23.12
N LEU A 232 -16.06 5.51 -22.84
CA LEU A 232 -15.75 6.93 -22.86
C LEU A 232 -15.94 7.55 -24.25
N GLN A 233 -15.64 6.81 -25.32
CA GLN A 233 -15.85 7.27 -26.70
C GLN A 233 -17.34 7.34 -27.04
N SER A 234 -18.14 6.34 -26.66
CA SER A 234 -19.58 6.36 -26.91
C SER A 234 -20.28 7.48 -26.14
N GLN A 235 -19.94 7.69 -24.86
CA GLN A 235 -20.46 8.80 -24.06
C GLN A 235 -20.08 10.17 -24.66
N LYS A 236 -18.83 10.33 -25.14
CA LYS A 236 -18.41 11.57 -25.82
C LYS A 236 -19.22 11.85 -27.09
N LEU A 237 -19.55 10.82 -27.86
CA LEU A 237 -20.39 10.95 -29.06
C LEU A 237 -21.79 11.42 -28.68
N ILE A 238 -22.41 10.79 -27.67
CA ILE A 238 -23.74 11.15 -27.17
C ILE A 238 -23.76 12.61 -26.70
N MET A 239 -22.80 13.01 -25.87
CA MET A 239 -22.67 14.39 -25.39
C MET A 239 -22.47 15.40 -26.53
N CYS A 240 -21.74 15.03 -27.60
CA CYS A 240 -21.57 15.89 -28.76
C CYS A 240 -22.87 16.06 -29.55
N ASP A 241 -23.62 14.98 -29.73
CA ASP A 241 -24.92 15.01 -30.41
C ASP A 241 -25.97 15.79 -29.61
N GLU A 242 -25.99 15.65 -28.28
CA GLU A 242 -26.84 16.45 -27.40
C GLU A 242 -26.49 17.94 -27.46
N LYS A 243 -25.21 18.29 -27.39
CA LYS A 243 -24.77 19.69 -27.57
C LYS A 243 -25.19 20.24 -28.93
N ARG A 244 -25.08 19.44 -30.00
CA ARG A 244 -25.54 19.84 -31.34
C ARG A 244 -27.05 20.08 -31.36
N LYS A 245 -27.85 19.22 -30.72
CA LYS A 245 -29.31 19.41 -30.61
C LYS A 245 -29.65 20.66 -29.81
N GLN A 246 -28.99 20.89 -28.66
CA GLN A 246 -29.17 22.09 -27.84
C GLN A 246 -28.81 23.36 -28.62
N GLU A 247 -27.73 23.33 -29.39
CA GLU A 247 -27.30 24.46 -30.23
C GLU A 247 -28.32 24.76 -31.35
N ILE A 248 -28.87 23.73 -32.01
CA ILE A 248 -29.94 23.90 -33.00
C ILE A 248 -31.16 24.58 -32.37
N VAL A 249 -31.60 24.11 -31.19
CA VAL A 249 -32.73 24.70 -30.47
C VAL A 249 -32.44 26.14 -30.07
N LEU A 250 -31.26 26.42 -29.49
CA LEU A 250 -30.85 27.78 -29.13
C LEU A 250 -30.84 28.72 -30.33
N ASN A 251 -30.31 28.27 -31.48
CA ASN A 251 -30.29 29.05 -32.71
C ASN A 251 -31.71 29.31 -33.26
N SER A 252 -32.63 28.35 -33.12
CA SER A 252 -34.03 28.56 -33.49
C SER A 252 -34.70 29.66 -32.65
N TYR A 253 -34.46 29.68 -31.33
CA TYR A 253 -34.96 30.74 -30.44
C TYR A 253 -34.30 32.10 -30.70
N LYS A 254 -32.98 32.14 -30.95
CA LYS A 254 -32.28 33.38 -31.34
C LYS A 254 -32.88 33.97 -32.61
N LYS A 255 -33.12 33.14 -33.63
CA LYS A 255 -33.76 33.56 -34.88
C LYS A 255 -35.16 34.13 -34.65
N TYR A 256 -35.97 33.49 -33.79
CA TYR A 256 -37.29 33.99 -33.42
C TYR A 256 -37.22 35.36 -32.72
N ILE A 257 -36.28 35.55 -31.78
CA ILE A 257 -36.08 36.84 -31.09
C ILE A 257 -35.60 37.92 -32.06
N GLU A 258 -34.64 37.61 -32.94
CA GLU A 258 -34.15 38.54 -33.97
C GLU A 258 -35.27 38.97 -34.92
N GLU A 259 -36.15 38.04 -35.31
CA GLU A 259 -37.29 38.34 -36.16
C GLU A 259 -38.31 39.24 -35.47
N GLN A 260 -38.62 38.98 -34.19
CA GLN A 260 -39.47 39.86 -33.38
C GLN A 260 -38.86 41.24 -33.17
N LYS A 261 -37.54 41.31 -32.93
CA LYS A 261 -36.83 42.58 -32.84
C LYS A 261 -36.87 43.33 -34.18
N ALA A 262 -36.65 42.66 -35.31
CA ALA A 262 -36.75 43.28 -36.62
C ALA A 262 -38.17 43.79 -36.93
N GLN A 263 -39.22 43.09 -36.47
CA GLN A 263 -40.60 43.56 -36.56
C GLN A 263 -40.86 44.77 -35.66
N SER A 264 -40.36 44.75 -34.42
CA SER A 264 -40.44 45.89 -33.50
C SER A 264 -39.70 47.10 -34.07
N ASP A 265 -38.47 46.95 -34.57
CA ASP A 265 -37.72 48.03 -35.23
C ASP A 265 -38.46 48.56 -36.48
N ARG A 266 -39.19 47.72 -37.22
CA ARG A 266 -40.03 48.17 -38.35
C ARG A 266 -41.26 48.94 -37.85
N ALA A 267 -41.91 48.47 -36.79
CA ALA A 267 -43.04 49.15 -36.17
C ALA A 267 -42.61 50.49 -35.54
N GLU A 268 -41.43 50.54 -34.91
CA GLU A 268 -40.85 51.74 -34.34
C GLU A 268 -40.50 52.75 -35.43
N ARG A 269 -39.87 52.33 -36.54
CA ARG A 269 -39.65 53.23 -37.69
C ARG A 269 -40.96 53.79 -38.26
N ARG A 270 -42.03 52.98 -38.30
CA ARG A 270 -43.37 53.46 -38.69
C ARG A 270 -43.95 54.43 -37.65
N ALA A 271 -43.81 54.13 -36.36
CA ALA A 271 -44.28 54.98 -35.28
C ALA A 271 -43.50 56.30 -35.21
N GLN A 272 -42.19 56.31 -35.44
CA GLN A 272 -41.38 57.51 -35.54
C GLN A 272 -41.81 58.38 -36.74
N MET A 273 -42.13 57.78 -37.89
CA MET A 273 -42.72 58.48 -39.04
C MET A 273 -44.10 59.08 -38.74
N ILE A 274 -44.91 58.43 -37.89
CA ILE A 274 -46.22 58.94 -37.46
C ILE A 274 -46.06 60.01 -36.37
N ALA A 275 -45.16 59.83 -35.40
CA ALA A 275 -44.92 60.78 -34.31
C ALA A 275 -44.34 62.12 -34.79
N LEU A 276 -43.56 62.11 -35.88
CA LEU A 276 -43.14 63.34 -36.57
C LEU A 276 -44.30 64.07 -37.27
N ASN A 277 -45.45 63.43 -37.46
CA ASN A 277 -46.65 63.99 -38.10
C ASN A 277 -47.79 64.36 -37.13
N THR A 278 -47.76 63.95 -35.86
CA THR A 278 -48.90 64.09 -34.91
C THR A 278 -48.56 64.84 -33.62
N GLY A 279 -47.71 65.87 -33.71
CA GLY A 279 -47.37 66.72 -32.58
C GLY A 279 -48.28 67.94 -32.45
N GLU A 280 -49.57 67.79 -32.13
CA GLU A 280 -50.37 68.86 -31.52
C GLU A 280 -51.63 68.33 -30.80
N LEU A 281 -51.74 68.71 -29.51
CA LEU A 281 -52.90 68.68 -28.60
C LEU A 281 -53.31 67.33 -27.97
N SER A 282 -53.15 67.22 -26.65
CA SER A 282 -54.30 67.22 -25.72
C SER A 282 -53.85 66.93 -24.27
N SER A 283 -54.26 67.80 -23.35
CA SER A 283 -54.11 67.70 -21.89
C SER A 283 -55.45 67.35 -21.24
N GLU A 284 -55.36 66.91 -19.98
CA GLU A 284 -56.34 67.10 -18.89
C GLU A 284 -57.56 66.15 -18.79
N ALA A 285 -57.69 65.50 -17.62
CA ALA A 285 -58.97 65.29 -16.90
C ALA A 285 -58.71 64.66 -15.51
N GLN A 286 -59.67 64.86 -14.60
CA GLN A 286 -59.45 65.15 -13.18
C GLN A 286 -60.43 64.33 -12.27
N ARG A 287 -59.98 64.01 -11.03
CA ARG A 287 -60.73 63.73 -9.77
C ARG A 287 -61.71 62.53 -9.63
N CYS A 288 -61.63 61.79 -8.50
CA CYS A 288 -62.47 61.91 -7.26
C CYS A 288 -62.37 60.65 -6.35
N GLY A 289 -62.39 60.81 -5.01
CA GLY A 289 -62.63 59.73 -4.02
C GLY A 289 -64.13 59.43 -3.82
N PRO A 290 -64.58 58.46 -2.98
CA PRO A 290 -64.48 58.58 -1.51
C PRO A 290 -64.40 57.24 -0.70
N VAL A 291 -64.49 57.40 0.63
CA VAL A 291 -64.24 56.52 1.80
C VAL A 291 -65.48 55.71 2.21
N GLU A 292 -65.33 54.46 2.73
CA GLU A 292 -66.29 53.83 3.68
C GLU A 292 -65.77 52.56 4.42
N GLY A 293 -65.98 52.50 5.75
CA GLY A 293 -66.31 51.30 6.55
C GLY A 293 -65.18 50.41 7.15
N GLU A 294 -64.91 50.52 8.46
CA GLU A 294 -63.93 49.67 9.17
C GLU A 294 -64.35 48.21 9.42
N GLU A 295 -65.64 47.87 9.33
CA GLU A 295 -66.08 46.45 9.34
C GLU A 295 -65.88 45.77 7.98
N ASN A 296 -65.90 46.55 6.90
CA ASN A 296 -65.46 46.07 5.59
C ASN A 296 -63.94 45.92 5.53
N LYS A 297 -63.15 46.61 6.36
CA LYS A 297 -61.69 46.38 6.37
C LYS A 297 -61.32 45.02 6.94
N THR A 298 -62.01 44.52 7.97
CA THR A 298 -61.70 43.20 8.54
C THR A 298 -62.25 42.07 7.67
N PHE A 299 -63.48 42.21 7.15
CA PHE A 299 -64.03 41.24 6.20
C PHE A 299 -63.30 41.27 4.85
N SER A 300 -62.93 42.45 4.34
CA SER A 300 -62.09 42.58 3.15
C SER A 300 -60.68 42.10 3.41
N SER A 301 -60.08 42.33 4.58
CA SER A 301 -58.75 41.81 4.94
C SER A 301 -58.74 40.28 5.07
N MET A 302 -59.73 39.67 5.74
CA MET A 302 -59.89 38.21 5.77
C MET A 302 -60.19 37.64 4.38
N LYS A 303 -60.98 38.33 3.57
CA LYS A 303 -61.26 37.94 2.17
C LYS A 303 -60.04 38.13 1.26
N GLU A 304 -59.22 39.15 1.48
CA GLU A 304 -57.94 39.34 0.78
C GLU A 304 -56.94 38.28 1.19
N ALA A 305 -56.82 37.96 2.49
CA ALA A 305 -55.97 36.88 2.97
C ALA A 305 -56.42 35.53 2.40
N PHE A 306 -57.73 35.27 2.38
CA PHE A 306 -58.31 34.07 1.77
C PHE A 306 -58.05 34.02 0.26
N ASN A 307 -58.21 35.13 -0.46
CA ASN A 307 -57.90 35.26 -1.89
C ASN A 307 -56.40 35.16 -2.19
N ARG A 308 -55.54 35.61 -1.28
CA ARG A 308 -54.08 35.46 -1.38
C ARG A 308 -53.67 34.00 -1.16
N ILE A 309 -54.29 33.28 -0.23
CA ILE A 309 -54.03 31.86 0.00
C ILE A 309 -54.54 31.02 -1.18
N THR A 310 -55.79 31.24 -1.63
CA THR A 310 -56.33 30.56 -2.82
C THR A 310 -55.55 30.91 -4.10
N GLY A 311 -55.11 32.17 -4.23
CA GLY A 311 -54.30 32.66 -5.35
C GLY A 311 -52.87 32.09 -5.36
N ALA A 312 -52.20 32.03 -4.20
CA ALA A 312 -50.87 31.43 -4.06
C ALA A 312 -50.88 29.91 -4.30
N MET A 313 -51.99 29.25 -3.98
CA MET A 313 -52.16 27.81 -4.23
C MET A 313 -52.79 27.48 -5.59
N GLY A 314 -53.29 28.50 -6.32
CA GLY A 314 -53.89 28.38 -7.65
C GLY A 314 -55.21 27.61 -7.70
N VAL A 315 -56.00 27.60 -6.62
CA VAL A 315 -57.23 26.80 -6.50
C VAL A 315 -58.45 27.69 -6.27
N THR A 316 -59.48 27.56 -7.12
CA THR A 316 -60.72 28.35 -7.08
C THR A 316 -61.83 27.74 -6.20
N ASP A 317 -61.70 26.49 -5.79
CA ASP A 317 -62.70 25.71 -5.04
C ASP A 317 -62.23 25.43 -3.60
N THR A 318 -63.09 25.73 -2.62
CA THR A 318 -62.76 25.67 -1.19
C THR A 318 -62.51 24.25 -0.70
N GLN A 319 -63.19 23.26 -1.26
CA GLN A 319 -63.00 21.86 -0.88
C GLN A 319 -61.65 21.32 -1.37
N LYS A 320 -61.26 21.66 -2.61
CA LYS A 320 -59.95 21.29 -3.18
C LYS A 320 -58.77 21.93 -2.43
N LEU A 321 -58.99 23.09 -1.82
CA LEU A 321 -58.02 23.73 -0.95
C LEU A 321 -57.80 22.89 0.31
N VAL A 322 -58.87 22.45 0.98
CA VAL A 322 -58.78 21.55 2.15
C VAL A 322 -58.09 20.23 1.80
N ASP A 323 -58.43 19.63 0.66
CA ASP A 323 -57.82 18.37 0.23
C ASP A 323 -56.33 18.52 -0.09
N ARG A 324 -55.92 19.64 -0.71
CA ARG A 324 -54.50 19.94 -0.93
C ARG A 324 -53.75 20.16 0.38
N PHE A 325 -54.32 20.91 1.33
CA PHE A 325 -53.73 21.07 2.65
C PHE A 325 -53.59 19.73 3.37
N GLY A 326 -54.59 18.85 3.30
CA GLY A 326 -54.51 17.50 3.84
C GLY A 326 -53.37 16.69 3.20
N SER A 327 -53.26 16.73 1.86
CA SER A 327 -52.19 16.04 1.14
C SER A 327 -50.79 16.60 1.45
N GLN A 328 -50.67 17.92 1.63
CA GLN A 328 -49.43 18.59 2.00
C GLN A 328 -49.02 18.27 3.44
N CYS A 329 -49.97 18.27 4.38
CA CYS A 329 -49.71 17.83 5.76
C CYS A 329 -49.27 16.36 5.81
N ASN A 330 -49.89 15.48 5.03
CA ASN A 330 -49.49 14.08 4.93
C ASN A 330 -48.10 13.92 4.29
N THR A 331 -47.79 14.70 3.26
CA THR A 331 -46.47 14.71 2.61
C THR A 331 -45.40 15.22 3.57
N LEU A 332 -45.71 16.26 4.34
CA LEU A 332 -44.82 16.83 5.35
C LEU A 332 -44.56 15.82 6.48
N ALA A 333 -45.61 15.16 6.99
CA ALA A 333 -45.47 14.11 8.01
C ALA A 333 -44.64 12.92 7.50
N LEU A 334 -44.78 12.54 6.23
CA LEU A 334 -43.96 11.49 5.62
C LEU A 334 -42.49 11.93 5.49
N LEU A 335 -42.24 13.16 5.04
CA LEU A 335 -40.88 13.72 4.96
C LEU A 335 -40.22 13.84 6.33
N GLU A 336 -40.98 14.22 7.36
CA GLU A 336 -40.50 14.28 8.74
C GLU A 336 -40.16 12.88 9.27
N LYS A 337 -40.98 11.87 8.96
CA LYS A 337 -40.66 10.47 9.27
C LYS A 337 -39.40 10.00 8.55
N MET A 338 -39.24 10.29 7.26
CA MET A 338 -38.03 9.94 6.51
C MET A 338 -36.80 10.67 7.03
N LYS A 339 -36.93 11.93 7.45
CA LYS A 339 -35.86 12.69 8.09
C LYS A 339 -35.42 12.01 9.39
N LEU A 340 -36.36 11.66 10.27
CA LEU A 340 -36.06 10.96 11.52
C LEU A 340 -35.42 9.58 11.28
N GLN A 341 -35.86 8.85 10.25
CA GLN A 341 -35.25 7.57 9.85
C GLN A 341 -33.81 7.76 9.36
N ASN A 342 -33.56 8.74 8.50
CA ASN A 342 -32.22 9.04 8.02
C ASN A 342 -31.30 9.53 9.15
N GLU A 343 -31.81 10.32 10.10
CA GLU A 343 -31.05 10.75 11.28
C GLU A 343 -30.67 9.56 12.16
N HIS A 344 -31.58 8.60 12.33
CA HIS A 344 -31.31 7.36 13.05
C HIS A 344 -30.29 6.47 12.33
N GLU A 345 -30.42 6.25 11.02
CA GLU A 345 -29.45 5.49 10.22
C GLU A 345 -28.07 6.16 10.22
N LEU A 346 -28.02 7.50 10.14
CA LEU A 346 -26.77 8.25 10.22
C LEU A 346 -26.10 8.08 11.59
N GLN A 347 -26.89 8.07 12.67
CA GLN A 347 -26.39 7.84 14.01
C GLN A 347 -25.83 6.42 14.17
N GLN A 348 -26.53 5.41 13.65
CA GLN A 348 -26.03 4.02 13.63
C GLN A 348 -24.71 3.90 12.85
N LEU A 349 -24.63 4.49 11.66
CA LEU A 349 -23.40 4.48 10.85
C LEU A 349 -22.23 5.21 11.56
N LYS A 350 -22.51 6.28 12.32
CA LYS A 350 -21.49 6.95 13.13
C LYS A 350 -20.98 6.04 14.25
N GLU A 351 -21.90 5.38 14.96
CA GLU A 351 -21.56 4.44 16.04
C GLU A 351 -20.77 3.24 15.53
N GLU A 352 -21.16 2.66 14.38
CA GLU A 352 -20.39 1.59 13.72
C GLU A 352 -19.00 2.06 13.29
N ARG A 353 -18.91 3.26 12.71
CA ARG A 353 -17.62 3.87 12.34
C ARG A 353 -16.73 4.07 13.55
N ASP A 354 -17.26 4.56 14.66
CA ASP A 354 -16.51 4.78 15.90
C ASP A 354 -16.12 3.46 16.58
N ALA A 355 -16.98 2.43 16.51
CA ALA A 355 -16.66 1.08 16.96
C ALA A 355 -15.51 0.45 16.15
N ILE A 356 -15.56 0.54 14.82
CA ILE A 356 -14.49 0.06 13.93
C ILE A 356 -13.20 0.86 14.16
N HIS A 357 -13.30 2.17 14.37
CA HIS A 357 -12.15 3.01 14.65
C HIS A 357 -11.48 2.64 15.98
N THR A 358 -12.27 2.34 17.00
CA THR A 358 -11.78 1.86 18.30
C THR A 358 -11.11 0.49 18.16
N GLN A 359 -11.73 -0.45 17.45
CA GLN A 359 -11.14 -1.76 17.15
C GLN A 359 -9.81 -1.64 16.38
N TYR A 360 -9.71 -0.70 15.45
CA TYR A 360 -8.48 -0.42 14.72
C TYR A 360 -7.38 0.15 15.63
N GLN A 361 -7.74 1.07 16.53
CA GLN A 361 -6.79 1.59 17.52
C GLN A 361 -6.32 0.48 18.46
N ASP A 362 -7.23 -0.34 18.97
CA ASP A 362 -6.91 -1.47 19.85
C ASP A 362 -5.96 -2.46 19.16
N LEU A 363 -6.19 -2.78 17.88
CA LEU A 363 -5.30 -3.65 17.10
C LEU A 363 -3.93 -3.00 16.85
N LYS A 364 -3.90 -1.68 16.61
CA LYS A 364 -2.67 -0.91 16.40
C LYS A 364 -1.80 -0.85 17.67
N TYR A 365 -2.42 -0.76 18.84
CA TYR A 365 -1.69 -0.70 20.11
C TYR A 365 -1.45 -2.08 20.74
N SER A 366 -2.30 -3.08 20.49
CA SER A 366 -2.09 -4.46 20.94
C SER A 366 -0.92 -5.16 20.25
N VAL A 367 -0.55 -4.74 19.04
CA VAL A 367 0.63 -5.25 18.32
C VAL A 367 1.93 -4.58 18.79
N GLY A 368 1.84 -3.49 19.58
CA GLY A 368 2.99 -2.77 20.11
C GLY A 368 3.70 -3.45 21.29
N ASP A 369 3.03 -4.37 22.00
CA ASP A 369 3.55 -4.96 23.24
C ASP A 369 4.17 -6.36 23.06
N THR A 370 4.28 -6.86 21.83
CA THR A 370 4.99 -8.13 21.54
C THR A 370 6.29 -7.83 20.78
N GLU A 371 7.38 -7.74 21.55
CA GLU A 371 8.80 -7.81 21.16
C GLU A 371 9.17 -7.66 19.66
N LEU A 372 9.75 -6.49 19.34
CA LEU A 372 10.93 -6.27 18.47
C LEU A 372 11.34 -7.41 17.51
N ILE A 373 10.85 -7.45 16.27
CA ILE A 373 11.47 -8.15 15.11
C ILE A 373 11.24 -7.34 13.81
N PRO A 374 12.23 -7.26 12.88
CA PRO A 374 12.46 -6.10 12.00
C PRO A 374 11.74 -6.14 10.65
N ASP A 375 11.61 -4.95 10.07
CA ASP A 375 11.41 -4.62 8.64
C ASP A 375 11.25 -5.83 7.71
N LEU A 376 10.00 -6.17 7.37
CA LEU A 376 9.48 -6.68 6.07
C LEU A 376 8.12 -7.41 6.19
N THR A 377 7.52 -7.54 7.38
CA THR A 377 6.29 -8.33 7.60
C THR A 377 4.98 -7.55 7.43
N ASP A 378 5.02 -6.22 7.36
CA ASP A 378 3.83 -5.36 7.39
C ASP A 378 2.96 -5.45 6.12
N GLY A 379 3.55 -5.79 4.97
CA GLY A 379 2.80 -6.00 3.73
C GLY A 379 2.12 -7.36 3.63
N ARG A 380 2.66 -8.39 4.29
CA ARG A 380 2.16 -9.77 4.18
C ARG A 380 0.92 -9.98 5.05
N THR A 381 0.90 -9.39 6.24
CA THR A 381 -0.26 -9.43 7.15
C THR A 381 -1.43 -8.63 6.58
N LEU A 382 -1.19 -7.43 6.07
CA LEU A 382 -2.22 -6.60 5.43
C LEU A 382 -2.81 -7.27 4.18
N PHE A 383 -1.97 -7.94 3.39
CA PHE A 383 -2.42 -8.72 2.24
C PHE A 383 -3.24 -9.94 2.66
N GLN A 384 -2.85 -10.62 3.74
CA GLN A 384 -3.61 -11.76 4.27
C GLN A 384 -4.99 -11.33 4.80
N VAL A 385 -5.06 -10.18 5.49
CA VAL A 385 -6.30 -9.59 6.02
C VAL A 385 -7.20 -9.13 4.88
N ALA A 386 -6.65 -8.44 3.88
CA ALA A 386 -7.39 -8.03 2.68
C ALA A 386 -7.92 -9.24 1.89
N LYS A 387 -7.13 -10.32 1.79
CA LYS A 387 -7.54 -11.58 1.16
C LYS A 387 -8.69 -12.26 1.90
N LEU A 388 -8.64 -12.30 3.23
CA LEU A 388 -9.73 -12.87 4.04
C LEU A 388 -11.01 -12.05 3.93
N LYS A 389 -10.91 -10.71 3.91
CA LYS A 389 -12.06 -9.82 3.76
C LYS A 389 -12.69 -9.93 2.35
N LEU A 390 -11.87 -10.08 1.32
CA LEU A 390 -12.35 -10.37 -0.04
C LEU A 390 -13.04 -11.74 -0.14
N MET A 391 -12.54 -12.77 0.54
CA MET A 391 -13.22 -14.07 0.62
C MET A 391 -14.59 -13.95 1.32
N GLN A 392 -14.67 -13.23 2.44
CA GLN A 392 -15.95 -12.99 3.13
C GLN A 392 -16.96 -12.24 2.25
N LEU A 393 -16.53 -11.17 1.57
CA LEU A 393 -17.40 -10.43 0.65
C LEU A 393 -17.84 -11.28 -0.54
N GLN A 394 -16.99 -12.21 -0.98
CA GLN A 394 -17.31 -13.13 -2.06
C GLN A 394 -18.30 -14.23 -1.62
N ASP A 395 -18.20 -14.73 -0.39
CA ASP A 395 -19.17 -15.66 0.20
C ASP A 395 -20.53 -14.96 0.49
N GLU A 396 -20.51 -13.71 0.94
CA GLU A 396 -21.71 -12.88 1.13
C GLU A 396 -22.41 -12.57 -0.22
N LEU A 397 -21.64 -12.32 -1.28
CA LEU A 397 -22.17 -12.19 -2.65
C LEU A 397 -22.66 -13.52 -3.23
N GLN A 398 -22.06 -14.66 -2.90
CA GLN A 398 -22.50 -15.97 -3.40
C GLN A 398 -23.89 -16.38 -2.88
N GLY A 399 -24.33 -15.81 -1.76
CA GLY A 399 -25.69 -16.01 -1.23
C GLY A 399 -26.79 -15.23 -1.98
N HIS A 400 -26.43 -14.27 -2.83
CA HIS A 400 -27.38 -13.43 -3.56
C HIS A 400 -27.25 -13.68 -5.06
N ASP A 401 -28.33 -14.18 -5.68
CA ASP A 401 -28.39 -14.42 -7.12
C ASP A 401 -28.18 -13.07 -7.84
N ILE A 402 -26.99 -12.86 -8.40
CA ILE A 402 -26.59 -11.62 -9.09
C ILE A 402 -27.63 -11.17 -10.13
N PRO A 403 -28.27 -12.07 -10.91
CA PRO A 403 -29.40 -11.74 -11.78
C PRO A 403 -30.63 -11.20 -11.03
N ALA A 404 -30.94 -11.70 -9.83
CA ALA A 404 -32.06 -11.24 -9.02
C ALA A 404 -31.78 -9.84 -8.45
N VAL A 405 -30.57 -9.59 -7.93
CA VAL A 405 -30.16 -8.27 -7.42
C VAL A 405 -30.10 -7.24 -8.56
N MET A 406 -29.58 -7.62 -9.73
CA MET A 406 -29.58 -6.76 -10.92
C MET A 406 -31.00 -6.42 -11.35
N LYS A 407 -31.92 -7.39 -11.34
CA LYS A 407 -33.33 -7.19 -11.68
C LYS A 407 -34.04 -6.28 -10.67
N GLU A 408 -33.74 -6.43 -9.38
CA GLU A 408 -34.31 -5.60 -8.31
C GLU A 408 -33.80 -4.14 -8.39
N ILE A 409 -32.52 -3.96 -8.72
CA ILE A 409 -31.93 -2.63 -9.02
C ILE A 409 -32.58 -2.00 -10.26
N GLU A 410 -32.87 -2.80 -11.29
CA GLU A 410 -33.47 -2.32 -12.54
C GLU A 410 -34.96 -1.98 -12.36
N GLU A 411 -35.69 -2.73 -11.53
CA GLU A 411 -37.07 -2.42 -11.09
C GLU A 411 -37.13 -1.18 -10.18
N LEU A 412 -36.14 -0.98 -9.29
CA LEU A 412 -36.02 0.24 -8.47
C LEU A 412 -35.66 1.47 -9.33
N ARG A 413 -34.78 1.32 -10.34
CA ARG A 413 -34.52 2.39 -11.32
C ARG A 413 -35.77 2.72 -12.13
N ALA A 414 -36.47 1.71 -12.65
CA ALA A 414 -37.70 1.93 -13.39
C ALA A 414 -38.83 2.56 -12.54
N SER A 415 -38.88 2.28 -11.23
CA SER A 415 -39.83 2.87 -10.29
C SER A 415 -39.46 4.31 -9.93
N THR A 416 -38.17 4.62 -9.79
CA THR A 416 -37.67 5.98 -9.55
C THR A 416 -37.76 6.87 -10.79
N GLU A 417 -37.58 6.32 -12.00
CA GLU A 417 -37.80 7.03 -13.27
C GLU A 417 -39.29 7.40 -13.45
N ARG A 418 -40.22 6.46 -13.16
CA ARG A 418 -41.67 6.73 -13.21
C ARG A 418 -42.09 7.79 -12.18
N ASN A 419 -41.55 7.73 -10.97
CA ASN A 419 -41.84 8.73 -9.93
C ASN A 419 -41.21 10.10 -10.25
N ARG A 420 -40.10 10.15 -11.00
CA ARG A 420 -39.51 11.40 -11.51
C ARG A 420 -40.32 12.03 -12.63
N SER A 421 -40.93 11.25 -13.52
CA SER A 421 -41.80 11.81 -14.58
C SER A 421 -43.08 12.44 -14.04
N ASP A 422 -43.64 11.90 -12.93
CA ASP A 422 -44.89 12.41 -12.35
C ASP A 422 -44.68 13.64 -11.43
N SER A 423 -43.47 13.83 -10.89
CA SER A 423 -43.09 15.00 -10.07
C SER A 423 -42.50 16.17 -10.87
N SER A 424 -42.15 15.96 -12.13
CA SER A 424 -41.46 16.94 -12.98
C SER A 424 -42.32 18.15 -13.38
N THR A 425 -43.64 18.13 -13.18
CA THR A 425 -44.50 19.29 -13.46
C THR A 425 -44.77 20.21 -12.26
N SER A 426 -44.18 19.96 -11.08
CA SER A 426 -44.39 20.82 -9.90
C SER A 426 -43.12 21.40 -9.25
N SER A 427 -41.91 21.00 -9.66
CA SER A 427 -40.64 21.47 -9.03
C SER A 427 -40.09 22.78 -9.62
N THR A 428 -40.44 23.15 -10.85
CA THR A 428 -39.83 24.29 -11.56
C THR A 428 -40.17 25.68 -11.00
N LEU A 429 -41.02 25.76 -9.96
CA LEU A 429 -41.40 27.02 -9.33
C LEU A 429 -40.75 27.20 -7.94
N LEU A 430 -40.29 26.12 -7.29
CA LEU A 430 -39.67 26.19 -5.96
C LEU A 430 -38.15 26.40 -6.02
N ASP A 431 -37.48 25.88 -7.06
CA ASP A 431 -36.02 25.98 -7.22
C ASP A 431 -35.54 27.42 -7.48
N ASN A 432 -36.41 28.29 -8.02
CA ASN A 432 -36.11 29.70 -8.25
C ASN A 432 -36.30 30.58 -7.00
N GLN A 433 -36.91 30.07 -5.92
CA GLN A 433 -37.13 30.84 -4.68
C GLN A 433 -36.10 30.51 -3.57
N ILE A 434 -35.43 29.36 -3.64
CA ILE A 434 -34.43 28.94 -2.64
C ILE A 434 -33.05 29.57 -2.91
N ALA A 435 -32.75 29.94 -4.16
CA ALA A 435 -31.48 30.57 -4.53
C ALA A 435 -31.28 31.99 -3.94
N ASP A 436 -32.35 32.65 -3.51
CA ASP A 436 -32.31 34.01 -2.93
C ASP A 436 -32.19 34.04 -1.40
N LEU A 437 -32.27 32.89 -0.70
CA LEU A 437 -32.24 32.82 0.78
C LEU A 437 -30.90 32.37 1.39
N TYR A 438 -29.87 32.08 0.59
CA TYR A 438 -28.56 31.65 1.07
C TYR A 438 -27.42 32.65 0.77
N LYS A 439 -27.76 33.94 0.75
CA LYS A 439 -26.77 35.02 0.80
C LYS A 439 -27.04 35.87 2.03
N GLU A 440 -26.54 35.44 3.18
CA GLU A 440 -25.86 36.27 4.19
C GLU A 440 -25.62 35.43 5.47
N GLU A 441 -24.51 35.77 6.14
CA GLU A 441 -24.02 35.27 7.43
C GLU A 441 -23.35 33.87 7.43
N TYR A 442 -22.01 33.86 7.37
CA TYR A 442 -21.17 33.77 8.58
C TYR A 442 -19.70 34.12 8.21
N ASP A 443 -19.24 35.22 8.80
CA ASP A 443 -17.83 35.51 9.08
C ASP A 443 -17.27 34.48 10.08
N GLY A 444 -15.96 34.25 10.04
CA GLY A 444 -15.18 33.70 11.15
C GLY A 444 -14.47 32.39 10.85
N GLU A 445 -13.14 32.47 10.74
CA GLU A 445 -12.14 31.68 11.50
C GLU A 445 -12.44 30.16 11.64
N ASP A 446 -11.63 29.22 11.16
CA ASP A 446 -10.18 29.11 11.26
C ASP A 446 -9.64 28.36 10.03
N ASP A 447 -8.73 29.00 9.28
CA ASP A 447 -7.70 28.24 8.58
C ASP A 447 -6.81 27.65 9.68
N ASP A 448 -7.13 26.44 10.14
CA ASP A 448 -6.10 25.53 10.61
C ASP A 448 -5.15 25.35 9.43
N ASP A 449 -4.14 26.22 9.37
CA ASP A 449 -2.93 26.02 8.63
C ASP A 449 -2.51 24.56 8.90
N ASP A 450 -2.79 23.69 7.93
CA ASP A 450 -2.05 22.47 7.72
C ASP A 450 -0.61 22.84 8.01
N GLU A 451 -0.06 22.32 9.11
CA GLU A 451 1.28 22.62 9.59
C GLU A 451 2.26 22.11 8.54
N VAL A 452 2.44 22.90 7.47
CA VAL A 452 3.41 22.67 6.43
C VAL A 452 4.71 22.93 7.12
N VAL A 453 5.28 21.84 7.61
CA VAL A 453 6.55 21.77 8.29
C VAL A 453 7.58 22.57 7.48
N THR A 454 7.75 23.83 7.89
CA THR A 454 8.56 24.75 7.13
C THR A 454 10.00 24.31 7.35
N ARG A 455 10.85 24.46 6.31
CA ARG A 455 12.28 24.13 6.38
C ARG A 455 12.99 24.75 7.61
N MET A 456 12.46 25.87 8.12
CA MET A 456 12.92 26.52 9.35
C MET A 456 12.58 25.72 10.61
N SER A 457 11.36 25.17 10.73
CA SER A 457 10.95 24.32 11.85
C SER A 457 11.75 23.01 11.88
N LEU A 458 11.99 22.37 10.73
CA LEU A 458 12.88 21.18 10.65
C LEU A 458 14.33 21.49 11.01
N LYS A 459 14.81 22.70 10.66
CA LYS A 459 16.15 23.15 11.06
C LYS A 459 16.23 23.42 12.56
N GLN A 460 15.23 24.06 13.16
CA GLN A 460 15.17 24.28 14.60
C GLN A 460 15.08 22.96 15.37
N GLN A 461 14.26 22.02 14.90
CA GLN A 461 14.13 20.70 15.52
C GLN A 461 15.41 19.86 15.37
N SER A 462 16.08 19.91 14.22
CA SER A 462 17.40 19.27 14.04
C SER A 462 18.47 19.90 14.94
N GLN A 463 18.47 21.23 15.08
CA GLN A 463 19.42 21.94 15.93
C GLN A 463 19.20 21.59 17.41
N PHE A 464 17.94 21.53 17.86
CA PHE A 464 17.58 21.11 19.21
C PHE A 464 18.07 19.69 19.52
N ILE A 465 17.88 18.73 18.60
CA ILE A 465 18.37 17.34 18.77
C ILE A 465 19.91 17.29 18.83
N ILE A 466 20.60 18.12 18.05
CA ILE A 466 22.07 18.20 18.07
C ILE A 466 22.56 18.78 19.40
N ASP A 467 21.90 19.81 19.92
CA ASP A 467 22.28 20.48 21.15
C ASP A 467 21.98 19.60 22.38
N SER A 468 20.86 18.89 22.41
CA SER A 468 20.57 17.89 23.45
C SER A 468 21.57 16.72 23.45
N ARG A 469 22.04 16.27 22.28
CA ARG A 469 23.07 15.23 22.18
C ARG A 469 24.48 15.71 22.53
N LYS A 470 24.74 17.02 22.45
CA LYS A 470 26.00 17.63 22.91
C LYS A 470 26.03 17.78 24.43
N ASN A 471 24.90 18.09 25.06
CA ASN A 471 24.82 18.21 26.51
C ASN A 471 24.88 16.86 27.24
N ASN A 472 24.36 15.77 26.65
CA ASN A 472 24.47 14.41 27.20
C ASN A 472 25.86 13.76 27.03
N LYS A 473 26.90 14.51 26.65
CA LYS A 473 28.29 14.02 26.56
C LYS A 473 29.22 14.66 27.60
N HIS A 474 28.69 15.45 28.53
CA HIS A 474 29.44 16.09 29.61
C HIS A 474 28.88 15.84 31.02
N GLU A 475 27.99 14.85 31.17
CA GLU A 475 27.87 14.04 32.39
C GLU A 475 28.56 12.69 32.16
#